data_AF-A0A9X4KDE6-F1
#
_entry.id   AF-A0A9X4KDE6-F1
#
_cell.length_a   1.000
_cell.length_b   1.000
_cell.length_c   1.000
_cell.angle_alpha   90.00
_cell.angle_beta   90.00
_cell.angle_gamma   90.00
#
_symmetry.space_group_name_H-M   'P 1'
#
loop_
_entity.id
_entity.type
_entity.pdbx_description
1 polymer ?
#
loop_
_entity_poly.entity_id
_entity_poly.type
_entity_poly.pdbx_seq_one_letter_code
_entity_poly.pdbx_strand_id
1 'polypeptide(L)'
;MNKDIKPPKGLASLERFDLLPLLRDGVQVHYEGSIDKQGYNADWDWLLYKDANEYVIFDVDGPGCIYNFVQHRYPDSPEPTFRFYFDGEALPRFEIRHSEFGSKAPFVAPLAGAYLGPEEGGRGPIRVVRSFVPMPYASSCKITTDLRLKGANKGDGGWGHVVYHSYAEPDDELTTFTGNESYERVLGPWSRVGEDPKPDIASAATVRRDLTISAGESAVVFEAQGGGLHRLDAGRDARHPRERSMDPSDVGRP
;
A
#
# COMPACT_ATOMS: atom_id res chain seq x y z
N MET A 1 1.33 29.06 -2.11
CA MET A 1 1.85 27.68 -2.18
C MET A 1 3.20 27.77 -2.85
N ASN A 2 4.27 27.27 -2.23
CA ASN A 2 5.56 27.20 -2.93
C ASN A 2 5.33 26.25 -4.11
N LYS A 3 5.47 26.75 -5.34
CA LYS A 3 5.12 26.00 -6.57
C LYS A 3 6.05 24.80 -6.83
N ASP A 4 6.99 24.54 -5.93
CA ASP A 4 8.13 23.66 -6.18
C ASP A 4 8.19 22.40 -5.30
N ILE A 5 7.19 22.13 -4.45
CA ILE A 5 7.17 20.87 -3.69
C ILE A 5 6.63 19.74 -4.59
N LYS A 6 7.55 18.96 -5.15
CA LYS A 6 7.22 17.75 -5.91
C LYS A 6 6.89 16.60 -4.93
N PRO A 7 5.78 15.87 -5.13
CA PRO A 7 5.53 14.66 -4.35
C PRO A 7 6.63 13.62 -4.58
N PRO A 8 7.10 12.95 -3.52
CA PRO A 8 8.16 11.98 -3.63
C PRO A 8 7.71 10.70 -4.36
N LYS A 9 8.68 10.04 -4.99
CA LYS A 9 8.58 8.72 -5.62
C LYS A 9 9.44 7.71 -4.87
N GLY A 10 9.31 6.43 -5.22
CA GLY A 10 10.02 5.32 -4.56
C GLY A 10 9.84 5.29 -3.04
N LEU A 11 10.92 4.96 -2.34
CA LEU A 11 10.98 4.85 -0.88
C LEU A 11 10.61 6.14 -0.16
N ALA A 12 11.02 7.31 -0.67
CA ALA A 12 10.69 8.59 -0.06
C ALA A 12 9.16 8.84 0.01
N SER A 13 8.37 8.19 -0.85
CA SER A 13 6.92 8.23 -0.77
C SER A 13 6.33 7.52 0.46
N LEU A 14 7.09 6.61 1.08
CA LEU A 14 6.69 5.95 2.34
C LEU A 14 7.16 6.73 3.59
N GLU A 15 8.07 7.69 3.41
CA GLU A 15 8.61 8.51 4.51
C GLU A 15 7.82 9.82 4.72
N ARG A 16 7.24 10.38 3.65
CA ARG A 16 6.61 11.71 3.65
C ARG A 16 5.08 11.65 3.68
N PHE A 17 4.55 11.16 4.79
CA PHE A 17 3.10 11.12 5.04
C PHE A 17 2.42 12.49 4.90
N ASP A 18 3.14 13.56 5.21
CA ASP A 18 2.68 14.95 5.09
C ASP A 18 2.38 15.36 3.63
N LEU A 19 2.89 14.62 2.65
CA LEU A 19 2.70 14.89 1.22
C LEU A 19 1.68 13.98 0.55
N LEU A 20 1.03 13.06 1.28
CA LEU A 20 -0.01 12.17 0.73
C LEU A 20 -1.18 12.91 0.04
N PRO A 21 -1.63 14.10 0.50
CA PRO A 21 -2.70 14.83 -0.18
C PRO A 21 -2.31 15.46 -1.52
N LEU A 22 -1.02 15.47 -1.88
CA LEU A 22 -0.57 16.11 -3.12
C LEU A 22 -0.78 15.19 -4.32
N LEU A 23 -1.28 15.77 -5.41
CA LEU A 23 -1.40 15.09 -6.69
C LEU A 23 -0.02 14.80 -7.26
N ARG A 24 0.20 13.57 -7.72
CA ARG A 24 1.45 13.13 -8.36
C ARG A 24 1.33 13.27 -9.88
N ASP A 25 1.77 14.41 -10.41
CA ASP A 25 1.79 14.63 -11.86
C ASP A 25 2.78 13.68 -12.55
N GLY A 26 2.42 13.21 -13.75
CA GLY A 26 3.25 12.30 -14.53
C GLY A 26 3.40 10.90 -13.92
N VAL A 27 2.50 10.50 -13.00
CA VAL A 27 2.47 9.16 -12.40
C VAL A 27 1.17 8.45 -12.77
N GLN A 28 1.26 7.21 -13.22
CA GLN A 28 0.11 6.33 -13.43
C GLN A 28 0.24 5.10 -12.54
N VAL A 29 -0.86 4.67 -11.93
CA VAL A 29 -0.91 3.46 -11.11
C VAL A 29 -1.45 2.32 -11.95
N HIS A 30 -0.77 1.19 -11.92
CA HIS A 30 -1.07 0.01 -12.71
C HIS A 30 -1.17 -1.24 -11.84
N TYR A 31 -1.85 -2.23 -12.39
CA TYR A 31 -2.04 -3.55 -11.79
C TYR A 31 -1.72 -4.62 -12.85
N GLU A 32 -0.85 -5.56 -12.52
CA GLU A 32 -0.64 -6.80 -13.28
C GLU A 32 -0.84 -7.97 -12.32
N GLY A 33 -1.58 -9.01 -12.73
CA GLY A 33 -1.93 -10.08 -11.81
C GLY A 33 -2.69 -11.21 -12.46
N SER A 34 -3.14 -12.11 -11.60
CA SER A 34 -3.80 -13.36 -11.98
C SER A 34 -5.25 -13.20 -12.47
N ILE A 35 -5.75 -11.98 -12.58
CA ILE A 35 -7.15 -11.69 -12.92
C ILE A 35 -7.56 -12.36 -14.24
N ASP A 36 -8.78 -12.91 -14.26
CA ASP A 36 -9.35 -13.46 -15.47
C ASP A 36 -9.60 -12.34 -16.49
N LYS A 37 -8.79 -12.32 -17.54
CA LYS A 37 -8.83 -11.31 -18.61
C LYS A 37 -10.12 -11.39 -19.46
N GLN A 38 -10.92 -12.44 -19.30
CA GLN A 38 -12.26 -12.55 -19.91
C GLN A 38 -13.37 -12.04 -18.99
N GLY A 39 -13.06 -11.75 -17.72
CA GLY A 39 -14.00 -11.25 -16.73
C GLY A 39 -14.85 -12.33 -16.06
N TYR A 40 -14.46 -13.61 -16.13
CA TYR A 40 -15.04 -14.63 -15.25
C TYR A 40 -14.31 -14.66 -13.91
N ASN A 41 -14.38 -15.78 -13.19
CA ASN A 41 -13.84 -15.95 -11.85
C ASN A 41 -12.62 -16.88 -11.83
N ALA A 42 -11.90 -17.00 -12.94
CA ALA A 42 -10.72 -17.86 -13.07
C ALA A 42 -9.41 -17.14 -12.72
N ASP A 43 -9.39 -16.42 -11.60
CA ASP A 43 -8.33 -15.46 -11.25
C ASP A 43 -7.03 -16.10 -10.70
N TRP A 44 -6.59 -17.24 -11.25
CA TRP A 44 -5.51 -18.08 -10.68
C TRP A 44 -4.41 -18.49 -11.65
N ASP A 45 -4.43 -18.01 -12.89
CA ASP A 45 -3.38 -18.28 -13.87
C ASP A 45 -2.56 -17.01 -14.12
N TRP A 46 -1.45 -16.86 -13.41
CA TRP A 46 -0.57 -15.70 -13.53
C TRP A 46 0.66 -16.03 -14.35
N LEU A 47 0.58 -15.74 -15.65
CA LEU A 47 1.66 -15.92 -16.61
C LEU A 47 1.50 -14.92 -17.75
N LEU A 48 2.60 -14.25 -18.11
CA LEU A 48 2.69 -13.46 -19.34
C LEU A 48 3.22 -14.33 -20.47
N TYR A 49 4.42 -14.88 -20.28
CA TYR A 49 5.08 -15.75 -21.25
C TYR A 49 6.19 -16.56 -20.56
N LYS A 50 6.85 -17.44 -21.30
CA LYS A 50 8.00 -18.21 -20.83
C LYS A 50 9.27 -17.68 -21.47
N ASP A 51 10.29 -17.38 -20.66
CA ASP A 51 11.60 -16.92 -21.09
C ASP A 51 12.65 -17.96 -20.69
N ALA A 52 13.21 -18.68 -21.67
CA ALA A 52 14.07 -19.84 -21.45
C ALA A 52 13.47 -20.87 -20.46
N ASN A 53 14.01 -20.93 -19.23
CA ASN A 53 13.59 -21.86 -18.17
C ASN A 53 12.72 -21.20 -17.09
N GLU A 54 12.41 -19.91 -17.24
CA GLU A 54 11.65 -19.14 -16.26
C GLU A 54 10.27 -18.74 -16.80
N TYR A 55 9.33 -18.51 -15.87
CA TYR A 55 7.98 -18.05 -16.17
C TYR A 55 7.88 -16.57 -15.82
N VAL A 56 7.58 -15.74 -16.80
CA VAL A 56 7.49 -14.28 -16.62
C VAL A 56 6.08 -13.93 -16.14
N ILE A 57 6.01 -13.21 -15.02
CA ILE A 57 4.73 -12.79 -14.38
C ILE A 57 4.54 -11.27 -14.39
N PHE A 58 5.62 -10.53 -14.66
CA PHE A 58 5.64 -9.09 -14.76
C PHE A 58 6.76 -8.70 -15.72
N ASP A 59 6.49 -7.81 -16.68
CA ASP A 59 7.48 -7.31 -17.64
C ASP A 59 7.00 -5.98 -18.22
N VAL A 60 7.70 -4.90 -17.90
CA VAL A 60 7.31 -3.54 -18.29
C VAL A 60 8.53 -2.73 -18.73
N ASP A 61 8.29 -1.85 -19.69
CA ASP A 61 9.25 -0.85 -20.16
C ASP A 61 8.95 0.54 -19.58
N GLY A 62 9.99 1.36 -19.48
CA GLY A 62 9.94 2.74 -18.99
C GLY A 62 10.29 2.88 -17.50
N PRO A 63 10.47 4.11 -17.02
CA PRO A 63 10.77 4.39 -15.61
C PRO A 63 9.55 4.11 -14.73
N GLY A 64 9.78 3.56 -13.55
CA GLY A 64 8.70 3.22 -12.64
C GLY A 64 9.15 2.74 -11.26
N CYS A 65 8.20 2.28 -10.47
CA CYS A 65 8.45 1.69 -9.16
C CYS A 65 7.36 0.68 -8.81
N ILE A 66 7.74 -0.54 -8.45
CA ILE A 66 6.81 -1.47 -7.80
C ILE A 66 6.55 -0.98 -6.39
N TYR A 67 5.29 -0.98 -5.95
CA TYR A 67 4.89 -0.60 -4.59
C TYR A 67 4.20 -1.73 -3.85
N ASN A 68 3.67 -2.72 -4.56
CA ASN A 68 3.09 -3.89 -3.93
C ASN A 68 3.34 -5.15 -4.73
N PHE A 69 3.60 -6.23 -4.02
CA PHE A 69 3.70 -7.58 -4.55
C PHE A 69 2.93 -8.52 -3.62
N VAL A 70 2.06 -9.37 -4.17
CA VAL A 70 1.30 -10.38 -3.42
C VAL A 70 1.32 -11.70 -4.17
N GLN A 71 1.50 -12.81 -3.45
CA GLN A 71 1.36 -14.15 -4.03
C GLN A 71 0.80 -15.15 -3.00
N HIS A 72 -0.12 -15.99 -3.48
CA HIS A 72 -0.80 -16.99 -2.66
C HIS A 72 -0.26 -18.39 -2.97
N ARG A 73 0.13 -19.13 -1.94
CA ARG A 73 0.56 -20.53 -2.09
C ARG A 73 0.34 -21.31 -0.81
N TYR A 74 -0.04 -22.57 -0.95
CA TYR A 74 -0.11 -23.48 0.19
C TYR A 74 1.31 -23.88 0.64
N PRO A 75 1.64 -23.84 1.95
CA PRO A 75 2.98 -24.16 2.46
C PRO A 75 3.52 -25.54 2.04
N ASP A 76 2.64 -26.53 1.87
CA ASP A 76 3.05 -27.90 1.48
C ASP A 76 3.23 -28.07 -0.04
N SER A 77 3.01 -27.01 -0.82
CA SER A 77 3.16 -27.06 -2.28
C SER A 77 4.57 -26.61 -2.71
N PRO A 78 5.06 -27.00 -3.91
CA PRO A 78 6.39 -26.62 -4.38
C PRO A 78 6.65 -25.11 -4.28
N GLU A 79 7.73 -24.68 -3.67
CA GLU A 79 7.94 -23.27 -3.41
C GLU A 79 8.52 -22.55 -4.64
N PRO A 80 7.93 -21.43 -5.12
CA PRO A 80 8.51 -20.60 -6.16
C PRO A 80 9.62 -19.71 -5.59
N THR A 81 10.67 -19.55 -6.38
CA THR A 81 11.64 -18.47 -6.24
C THR A 81 11.25 -17.34 -7.19
N PHE A 82 11.06 -16.14 -6.65
CA PHE A 82 10.84 -14.92 -7.43
C PHE A 82 12.17 -14.26 -7.72
N ARG A 83 12.37 -13.84 -8.98
CA ARG A 83 13.57 -13.13 -9.42
C ARG A 83 13.21 -11.79 -10.03
N PHE A 84 13.93 -10.76 -9.62
CA PHE A 84 13.71 -9.38 -10.03
C PHE A 84 14.88 -8.92 -10.89
N TYR A 85 14.57 -8.49 -12.10
CA TYR A 85 15.51 -7.94 -13.06
C TYR A 85 15.13 -6.48 -13.29
N PHE A 86 16.11 -5.59 -13.30
CA PHE A 86 15.89 -4.17 -13.51
C PHE A 86 16.74 -3.67 -14.67
N ASP A 87 16.25 -2.68 -15.38
CA ASP A 87 16.98 -1.92 -16.40
C ASP A 87 17.70 -2.79 -17.46
N GLY A 88 17.06 -3.90 -17.85
CA GLY A 88 17.58 -4.84 -18.85
C GLY A 88 18.73 -5.73 -18.38
N GLU A 89 18.93 -5.89 -17.06
CA GLU A 89 19.95 -6.78 -16.51
C GLU A 89 19.80 -8.23 -16.98
N ALA A 90 20.94 -8.85 -17.33
CA ALA A 90 20.97 -10.26 -17.74
C ALA A 90 20.89 -11.24 -16.57
N LEU A 91 21.23 -10.79 -15.36
CA LEU A 91 21.17 -11.57 -14.13
C LEU A 91 20.16 -10.94 -13.17
N PRO A 92 19.47 -11.74 -12.35
CA PRO A 92 18.54 -11.19 -11.37
C PRO A 92 19.30 -10.38 -10.34
N ARG A 93 18.85 -9.15 -10.10
CA ARG A 93 19.42 -8.31 -9.04
C ARG A 93 19.04 -8.81 -7.66
N PHE A 94 17.84 -9.36 -7.54
CA PHE A 94 17.32 -9.87 -6.29
C PHE A 94 16.52 -11.15 -6.50
N GLU A 95 16.71 -12.11 -5.59
CA GLU A 95 15.96 -13.36 -5.55
C GLU A 95 15.36 -13.56 -4.16
N ILE A 96 14.11 -14.04 -4.11
CA ILE A 96 13.42 -14.33 -2.84
C ILE A 96 12.46 -15.50 -3.01
N ARG A 97 12.50 -16.42 -2.06
CA ARG A 97 11.53 -17.52 -1.98
C ARG A 97 10.24 -17.06 -1.33
N HIS A 98 9.14 -17.73 -1.65
CA HIS A 98 7.84 -17.44 -1.03
C HIS A 98 7.88 -17.37 0.51
N SER A 99 8.56 -18.31 1.17
CA SER A 99 8.69 -18.34 2.64
C SER A 99 9.58 -17.26 3.25
N GLU A 100 10.39 -16.57 2.45
CA GLU A 100 11.35 -15.56 2.93
C GLU A 100 10.73 -14.16 3.09
N PHE A 101 9.50 -13.94 2.60
CA PHE A 101 8.78 -12.68 2.79
C PHE A 101 8.46 -12.46 4.27
N GLY A 102 9.03 -11.39 4.83
CA GLY A 102 8.94 -11.03 6.25
C GLY A 102 10.23 -11.25 7.04
N SER A 103 11.21 -11.97 6.48
CA SER A 103 12.46 -12.32 7.17
C SER A 103 13.73 -11.96 6.39
N LYS A 104 13.71 -11.99 5.06
CA LYS A 104 14.87 -11.65 4.23
C LYS A 104 14.89 -10.16 3.88
N ALA A 105 15.94 -9.45 4.27
CA ALA A 105 16.11 -8.05 3.90
C ALA A 105 16.16 -7.84 2.36
N PRO A 106 15.54 -6.77 1.82
CA PRO A 106 14.77 -5.73 2.53
C PRO A 106 13.28 -6.08 2.77
N PHE A 107 12.85 -7.28 2.40
CA PHE A 107 11.48 -7.80 2.59
C PHE A 107 11.25 -8.28 4.02
N VAL A 108 11.39 -7.38 4.98
CA VAL A 108 11.19 -7.64 6.42
C VAL A 108 9.90 -7.01 6.94
N ALA A 109 9.37 -7.56 8.04
CA ALA A 109 8.21 -6.98 8.72
C ALA A 109 8.52 -5.57 9.28
N PRO A 110 7.52 -4.65 9.31
CA PRO A 110 6.14 -4.83 8.84
C PRO A 110 5.93 -4.57 7.34
N LEU A 111 6.97 -4.17 6.59
CA LEU A 111 6.84 -3.83 5.15
C LEU A 111 6.55 -5.03 4.27
N ALA A 112 7.07 -6.21 4.63
CA ALA A 112 6.71 -7.47 4.00
C ALA A 112 6.37 -8.51 5.06
N GLY A 113 5.64 -9.53 4.65
CA GLY A 113 5.30 -10.64 5.54
C GLY A 113 4.38 -11.64 4.91
N ALA A 114 4.01 -12.63 5.70
CA ALA A 114 3.08 -13.68 5.32
C ALA A 114 1.90 -13.71 6.28
N TYR A 115 0.70 -13.88 5.74
CA TYR A 115 -0.50 -14.28 6.48
C TYR A 115 -0.78 -15.75 6.20
N LEU A 116 -1.06 -16.52 7.25
CA LEU A 116 -1.57 -17.89 7.14
C LEU A 116 -3.07 -17.85 7.37
N GLY A 117 -3.83 -18.25 6.36
CA GLY A 117 -5.28 -18.37 6.44
C GLY A 117 -5.74 -19.48 7.38
N PRO A 118 -7.04 -19.57 7.66
CA PRO A 118 -7.61 -20.68 8.40
C PRO A 118 -7.52 -22.00 7.61
N GLU A 119 -7.71 -23.12 8.30
CA GLU A 119 -7.89 -24.40 7.61
C GLU A 119 -9.23 -24.43 6.88
N GLU A 120 -9.21 -24.65 5.56
CA GLU A 120 -10.43 -24.78 4.76
C GLU A 120 -10.55 -26.18 4.16
N GLY A 121 -11.57 -26.94 4.57
CA GLY A 121 -12.09 -28.10 3.84
C GLY A 121 -11.05 -29.15 3.42
N GLY A 122 -9.97 -29.35 4.20
CA GLY A 122 -8.89 -30.29 3.89
C GLY A 122 -7.79 -29.78 2.93
N ARG A 123 -7.87 -28.53 2.45
CA ARG A 123 -6.81 -27.90 1.63
C ARG A 123 -5.66 -27.32 2.47
N GLY A 124 -5.87 -27.19 3.78
CA GLY A 124 -4.91 -26.59 4.71
C GLY A 124 -4.86 -25.06 4.60
N PRO A 125 -4.06 -24.39 5.45
CA PRO A 125 -3.98 -22.94 5.46
C PRO A 125 -3.23 -22.45 4.22
N ILE A 126 -3.83 -21.54 3.47
CA ILE A 126 -3.13 -20.84 2.38
C ILE A 126 -2.20 -19.78 2.97
N ARG A 127 -0.96 -19.70 2.47
CA ARG A 127 -0.04 -18.61 2.81
C ARG A 127 -0.17 -17.51 1.78
N VAL A 128 -0.44 -16.30 2.24
CA VAL A 128 -0.48 -15.09 1.42
C VAL A 128 0.73 -14.24 1.80
N VAL A 129 1.70 -14.15 0.90
CA VAL A 129 2.83 -13.24 1.07
C VAL A 129 2.48 -11.88 0.50
N ARG A 130 2.98 -10.83 1.14
CA ARG A 130 2.85 -9.46 0.67
C ARG A 130 4.14 -8.68 0.90
N SER A 131 4.40 -7.72 0.04
CA SER A 131 5.46 -6.74 0.19
C SER A 131 4.96 -5.35 -0.17
N PHE A 132 5.38 -4.37 0.60
CA PHE A 132 5.28 -2.93 0.32
C PHE A 132 6.65 -2.28 0.18
N VAL A 133 7.71 -3.07 0.00
CA VAL A 133 9.06 -2.60 -0.30
C VAL A 133 9.02 -1.92 -1.68
N PRO A 134 9.29 -0.61 -1.78
CA PRO A 134 9.34 0.06 -3.08
C PRO A 134 10.57 -0.41 -3.85
N MET A 135 10.38 -0.79 -5.11
CA MET A 135 11.46 -1.22 -6.00
C MET A 135 11.46 -0.35 -7.26
N PRO A 136 12.19 0.78 -7.24
CA PRO A 136 12.31 1.66 -8.39
C PRO A 136 13.14 1.05 -9.52
N TYR A 137 12.89 1.51 -10.74
CA TYR A 137 13.66 1.18 -11.95
C TYR A 137 13.64 2.34 -12.94
N ALA A 138 14.72 2.47 -13.71
CA ALA A 138 14.96 3.60 -14.59
C ALA A 138 14.44 3.34 -16.02
N SER A 139 14.51 2.11 -16.51
CA SER A 139 14.17 1.80 -17.91
C SER A 139 13.32 0.55 -18.12
N SER A 140 13.37 -0.43 -17.24
CA SER A 140 12.48 -1.60 -17.29
C SER A 140 12.49 -2.41 -15.99
N CYS A 141 11.48 -3.26 -15.82
CA CYS A 141 11.47 -4.24 -14.74
C CYS A 141 10.78 -5.54 -15.18
N LYS A 142 11.42 -6.66 -14.89
CA LYS A 142 10.90 -8.00 -15.14
C LYS A 142 10.93 -8.82 -13.84
N ILE A 143 9.82 -9.53 -13.56
CA ILE A 143 9.74 -10.51 -12.47
C ILE A 143 9.46 -11.88 -13.06
N THR A 144 10.27 -12.85 -12.67
CA THR A 144 10.11 -14.24 -13.10
C THR A 144 9.98 -15.19 -11.91
N THR A 145 9.51 -16.40 -12.21
CA THR A 145 9.50 -17.54 -11.30
C THR A 145 10.11 -18.78 -11.94
N ASP A 146 10.75 -19.62 -11.12
CA ASP A 146 11.19 -20.97 -11.53
C ASP A 146 10.03 -21.98 -11.63
N LEU A 147 8.89 -21.66 -11.04
CA LEU A 147 7.68 -22.48 -11.03
C LEU A 147 6.52 -21.74 -11.70
N ARG A 148 5.79 -22.43 -12.59
CA ARG A 148 4.59 -21.86 -13.22
C ARG A 148 3.50 -21.63 -12.18
N LEU A 149 3.07 -20.38 -12.04
CA LEU A 149 1.95 -19.97 -11.20
C LEU A 149 0.64 -20.21 -11.94
N LYS A 150 -0.03 -21.32 -11.63
CA LYS A 150 -1.27 -21.74 -12.30
C LYS A 150 -2.24 -22.37 -11.33
N GLY A 151 -3.50 -22.44 -11.72
CA GLY A 151 -4.53 -23.27 -11.10
C GLY A 151 -4.93 -22.87 -9.67
N ALA A 152 -6.11 -23.37 -9.28
CA ALA A 152 -6.73 -23.07 -7.99
C ALA A 152 -6.60 -24.18 -6.92
N ASN A 153 -5.85 -25.26 -7.22
CA ASN A 153 -5.76 -26.42 -6.34
C ASN A 153 -4.54 -26.35 -5.42
N LYS A 154 -4.53 -27.19 -4.37
CA LYS A 154 -3.30 -27.44 -3.61
C LYS A 154 -2.27 -28.12 -4.52
N GLY A 155 -1.01 -27.70 -4.44
CA GLY A 155 0.06 -28.07 -5.38
C GLY A 155 0.25 -27.04 -6.50
N ASP A 156 -0.86 -26.53 -7.02
CA ASP A 156 -0.98 -25.35 -7.87
C ASP A 156 -0.82 -24.06 -7.01
N GLY A 157 -1.29 -22.92 -7.50
CA GLY A 157 -1.31 -21.65 -6.76
C GLY A 157 -0.77 -20.50 -7.60
N GLY A 158 -1.65 -19.91 -8.41
CA GLY A 158 -1.29 -18.78 -9.26
C GLY A 158 -2.01 -17.47 -8.96
N TRP A 159 -2.67 -17.34 -7.80
CA TRP A 159 -3.20 -16.03 -7.40
C TRP A 159 -2.09 -15.09 -6.93
N GLY A 160 -2.12 -13.87 -7.43
CA GLY A 160 -1.17 -12.84 -7.05
C GLY A 160 -1.28 -11.60 -7.91
N HIS A 161 -0.53 -10.57 -7.53
CA HIS A 161 -0.45 -9.34 -8.30
C HIS A 161 0.78 -8.52 -7.96
N VAL A 162 1.05 -7.57 -8.84
CA VAL A 162 1.98 -6.46 -8.70
C VAL A 162 1.20 -5.16 -8.88
N VAL A 163 1.31 -4.24 -7.92
CA VAL A 163 0.92 -2.84 -8.12
C VAL A 163 2.19 -2.03 -8.30
N TYR A 164 2.24 -1.28 -9.39
CA TYR A 164 3.39 -0.45 -9.73
C TYR A 164 2.94 0.91 -10.24
N HIS A 165 3.83 1.88 -10.13
CA HIS A 165 3.67 3.18 -10.73
C HIS A 165 4.57 3.29 -11.95
N SER A 166 4.03 3.76 -13.09
CA SER A 166 4.85 4.22 -14.21
C SER A 166 5.04 5.73 -14.13
N TYR A 167 6.18 6.21 -14.61
CA TYR A 167 6.52 7.62 -14.64
C TYR A 167 6.61 8.11 -16.08
N ALA A 168 6.05 9.29 -16.34
CA ALA A 168 6.07 9.90 -17.67
C ALA A 168 7.50 10.25 -18.11
N GLU A 169 8.34 10.65 -17.17
CA GLU A 169 9.73 11.02 -17.37
C GLU A 169 10.61 10.33 -16.32
N PRO A 170 11.88 10.02 -16.65
CA PRO A 170 12.88 9.61 -15.67
C PRO A 170 13.01 10.62 -14.53
N ASP A 171 13.35 10.12 -13.35
CA ASP A 171 13.58 10.95 -12.18
C ASP A 171 15.02 10.75 -11.72
N ASP A 172 15.88 11.75 -11.92
CA ASP A 172 17.32 11.65 -11.63
C ASP A 172 17.60 11.42 -10.13
N GLU A 173 16.64 11.70 -9.25
CA GLU A 173 16.74 11.44 -7.80
C GLU A 173 16.36 10.00 -7.45
N LEU A 174 15.74 9.26 -8.38
CA LEU A 174 15.29 7.89 -8.18
C LEU A 174 16.36 6.91 -8.66
N THR A 175 16.95 6.19 -7.71
CA THR A 175 17.91 5.13 -8.00
C THR A 175 17.19 3.79 -8.14
N THR A 176 17.60 3.00 -9.14
CA THR A 176 17.12 1.64 -9.31
C THR A 176 17.39 0.83 -8.06
N PHE A 177 16.38 0.07 -7.63
CA PHE A 177 16.43 -0.81 -6.47
C PHE A 177 17.71 -1.65 -6.45
N THR A 178 18.34 -1.75 -5.29
CA THR A 178 19.60 -2.46 -5.05
C THR A 178 19.43 -3.61 -4.07
N GLY A 179 18.37 -3.61 -3.28
CA GLY A 179 18.18 -4.55 -2.17
C GLY A 179 18.91 -4.15 -0.88
N ASN A 180 19.64 -3.03 -0.88
CA ASN A 180 20.43 -2.53 0.24
C ASN A 180 19.96 -1.16 0.75
N GLU A 181 18.78 -0.71 0.32
CA GLU A 181 18.19 0.53 0.80
C GLU A 181 17.97 0.49 2.31
N SER A 182 18.11 1.64 2.97
CA SER A 182 17.76 1.77 4.39
C SER A 182 16.29 2.11 4.55
N TYR A 183 15.56 1.24 5.24
CA TYR A 183 14.13 1.42 5.53
C TYR A 183 13.88 1.93 6.96
N GLU A 184 14.92 2.31 7.70
CA GLU A 184 14.83 2.67 9.12
C GLU A 184 13.80 3.78 9.39
N ARG A 185 13.73 4.77 8.50
CA ARG A 185 12.79 5.90 8.58
C ARG A 185 11.33 5.50 8.38
N VAL A 186 11.09 4.33 7.79
CA VAL A 186 9.77 3.79 7.49
C VAL A 186 9.36 2.74 8.53
N LEU A 187 10.26 1.80 8.85
CA LEU A 187 9.97 0.68 9.76
C LEU A 187 9.52 1.15 11.14
N GLY A 188 10.13 2.23 11.67
CA GLY A 188 9.75 2.82 12.95
C GLY A 188 8.27 3.23 13.01
N PRO A 189 7.84 4.26 12.25
CA PRO A 189 6.43 4.67 12.22
C PRO A 189 5.46 3.53 11.89
N TRP A 190 5.81 2.64 10.96
CA TRP A 190 4.93 1.55 10.52
C TRP A 190 4.69 0.46 11.56
N SER A 191 5.56 0.36 12.58
CA SER A 191 5.39 -0.56 13.71
C SER A 191 4.47 -0.03 14.82
N ARG A 192 4.12 1.27 14.78
CA ARG A 192 3.32 1.96 15.80
C ARG A 192 1.88 2.20 15.32
N VAL A 193 1.20 1.10 15.00
CA VAL A 193 -0.19 1.16 14.50
C VAL A 193 -1.09 1.83 15.53
N GLY A 194 -1.84 2.84 15.09
CA GLY A 194 -2.74 3.62 15.95
C GLY A 194 -2.12 4.90 16.52
N GLU A 195 -0.80 5.11 16.35
CA GLU A 195 -0.13 6.36 16.67
C GLU A 195 -0.08 7.30 15.45
N ASP A 196 0.13 8.60 15.68
CA ASP A 196 0.32 9.56 14.60
C ASP A 196 1.68 9.29 13.90
N PRO A 197 1.70 8.92 12.61
CA PRO A 197 2.94 8.57 11.92
C PRO A 197 3.74 9.81 11.45
N LYS A 198 3.17 11.01 11.57
CA LYS A 198 3.86 12.23 11.16
C LYS A 198 5.03 12.51 12.12
N PRO A 199 6.15 13.04 11.61
CA PRO A 199 7.19 13.54 12.50
C PRO A 199 6.61 14.59 13.46
N ASP A 200 7.14 14.65 14.68
CA ASP A 200 6.87 15.73 15.64
C ASP A 200 7.45 17.05 15.09
N ILE A 201 6.74 17.64 14.15
CA ILE A 201 7.00 18.99 13.68
C ILE A 201 6.34 19.92 14.68
N ALA A 202 7.11 20.82 15.28
CA ALA A 202 6.56 21.86 16.13
C ALA A 202 5.46 22.59 15.36
N SER A 203 4.22 22.48 15.84
CA SER A 203 3.10 23.24 15.29
C SER A 203 3.49 24.71 15.32
N ALA A 204 3.50 25.36 14.15
CA ALA A 204 3.75 26.80 14.06
C ALA A 204 2.73 27.58 14.91
N ALA A 205 1.50 27.05 15.03
CA ALA A 205 0.50 27.48 15.98
C ALA A 205 -0.47 26.34 16.32
N THR A 206 -0.92 26.29 17.57
CA THR A 206 -2.08 25.47 17.99
C THR A 206 -3.17 26.44 18.44
N VAL A 207 -4.36 26.34 17.83
CA VAL A 207 -5.52 27.17 18.17
C VAL A 207 -6.61 26.26 18.71
N ARG A 208 -7.05 26.51 19.94
CA ARG A 208 -8.23 25.85 20.54
C ARG A 208 -9.34 26.89 20.65
N ARG A 209 -10.53 26.55 20.15
CA ARG A 209 -11.74 27.37 20.22
C ARG A 209 -12.91 26.53 20.68
N ASP A 210 -13.61 27.00 21.70
CA ASP A 210 -14.90 26.47 22.06
C ASP A 210 -15.97 27.17 21.21
N LEU A 211 -16.83 26.38 20.57
CA LEU A 211 -17.89 26.87 19.69
C LEU A 211 -19.24 26.31 20.16
N THR A 212 -20.21 27.20 20.36
CA THR A 212 -21.61 26.82 20.55
C THR A 212 -22.32 26.98 19.21
N ILE A 213 -22.88 25.88 18.69
CA ILE A 213 -23.60 25.87 17.41
C ILE A 213 -25.03 25.44 17.68
N SER A 214 -26.00 26.30 17.39
CA SER A 214 -27.42 25.98 17.54
C SER A 214 -27.90 25.06 16.41
N ALA A 215 -29.07 24.44 16.57
CA ALA A 215 -29.66 23.62 15.51
C ALA A 215 -29.84 24.42 14.21
N GLY A 216 -29.24 23.94 13.12
CA GLY A 216 -29.29 24.60 11.81
C GLY A 216 -28.23 25.68 11.57
N GLU A 217 -27.41 26.01 12.57
CA GLU A 217 -26.30 26.95 12.40
C GLU A 217 -25.01 26.27 11.94
N SER A 218 -24.08 27.08 11.42
CA SER A 218 -22.73 26.66 11.06
C SER A 218 -21.71 27.65 11.63
N ALA A 219 -20.49 27.16 11.90
CA ALA A 219 -19.39 27.97 12.38
C ALA A 219 -18.11 27.64 11.60
N VAL A 220 -17.33 28.67 11.29
CA VAL A 220 -16.02 28.51 10.65
C VAL A 220 -14.99 28.13 11.71
N VAL A 221 -14.57 26.87 11.70
CA VAL A 221 -13.54 26.34 12.60
C VAL A 221 -12.13 26.69 12.16
N PHE A 222 -11.92 26.85 10.85
CA PHE A 222 -10.64 27.13 10.25
C PHE A 222 -10.84 27.75 8.86
N GLU A 223 -10.06 28.78 8.54
CA GLU A 223 -9.95 29.37 7.22
C GLU A 223 -8.49 29.75 7.00
N ALA A 224 -7.94 29.41 5.85
CA ALA A 224 -6.58 29.77 5.48
C ALA A 224 -6.47 30.03 3.98
N GLN A 225 -5.51 30.88 3.62
CA GLN A 225 -5.12 31.09 2.24
C GLN A 225 -3.75 30.47 1.97
N GLY A 226 -3.67 29.64 0.92
CA GLY A 226 -2.47 28.87 0.57
C GLY A 226 -2.64 27.38 0.82
N GLY A 227 -1.59 26.60 0.52
CA GLY A 227 -1.57 25.16 0.73
C GLY A 227 -0.88 24.81 2.04
N GLY A 228 -1.45 23.87 2.78
CA GLY A 228 -0.92 23.33 4.03
C GLY A 228 -1.69 22.08 4.45
N LEU A 229 -1.08 21.25 5.30
CA LEU A 229 -1.77 20.15 5.97
C LEU A 229 -2.39 20.69 7.26
N HIS A 230 -3.71 20.56 7.40
CA HIS A 230 -4.45 21.01 8.58
C HIS A 230 -5.12 19.81 9.24
N ARG A 231 -4.91 19.64 10.55
CA ARG A 231 -5.60 18.64 11.37
C ARG A 231 -6.66 19.35 12.21
N LEU A 232 -7.91 18.91 12.08
CA LEU A 232 -9.02 19.36 12.91
C LEU A 232 -9.45 18.20 13.81
N ASP A 233 -9.26 18.35 15.12
CA ASP A 233 -9.82 17.44 16.11
C ASP A 233 -11.03 18.14 16.77
N ALA A 234 -12.22 17.57 16.64
CA ALA A 234 -13.45 18.10 17.23
C ALA A 234 -14.01 17.11 18.26
N GLY A 235 -14.23 17.58 19.49
CA GLY A 235 -14.90 16.83 20.55
C GLY A 235 -16.20 17.52 20.97
N ARG A 236 -17.27 16.78 21.22
CA ARG A 236 -18.50 17.31 21.83
C ARG A 236 -18.36 17.21 23.35
N ASP A 237 -18.56 18.32 24.05
CA ASP A 237 -18.70 18.30 25.50
C ASP A 237 -20.09 17.76 25.87
N ALA A 238 -20.17 16.51 26.34
CA ALA A 238 -21.42 15.83 26.66
C ALA A 238 -22.01 16.24 28.03
N ARG A 239 -21.77 17.48 28.49
CA ARG A 239 -22.21 17.96 29.81
C ARG A 239 -23.57 18.66 29.86
N HIS A 240 -24.43 18.48 28.84
CA HIS A 240 -25.83 18.92 28.93
C HIS A 240 -26.80 17.72 28.93
N PRO A 241 -27.64 17.55 29.98
CA PRO A 241 -28.71 16.57 29.96
C PRO A 241 -29.68 16.94 28.84
N ARG A 242 -30.11 15.94 28.06
CA ARG A 242 -31.23 16.13 27.13
C ARG A 242 -32.46 16.48 27.97
N GLU A 243 -32.96 17.71 27.89
CA GLU A 243 -34.33 18.00 28.32
C GLU A 243 -35.25 17.14 27.46
N ARG A 244 -35.89 16.14 28.07
CA ARG A 244 -37.03 15.47 27.48
C ARG A 244 -38.13 16.51 27.35
N SER A 245 -38.52 16.85 26.12
CA SER A 245 -39.78 17.55 25.89
C SER A 245 -40.91 16.72 26.50
N MET A 246 -41.61 17.27 27.50
CA MET A 246 -42.87 16.69 27.98
C MET A 246 -43.88 16.70 26.83
N ASP A 247 -44.49 15.55 26.62
CA ASP A 247 -45.63 15.36 25.73
C ASP A 247 -46.84 16.16 26.27
N PRO A 248 -47.51 17.01 25.47
CA PRO A 248 -48.69 17.76 25.90
C PRO A 248 -49.93 16.91 26.21
N SER A 249 -49.88 15.57 26.14
CA SER A 249 -51.04 14.71 26.39
C SER A 249 -51.32 14.37 27.85
N ASP A 250 -50.52 14.82 28.82
CA ASP A 250 -50.68 14.45 30.24
C ASP A 250 -51.29 15.56 31.11
N VAL A 251 -52.33 16.23 30.59
CA VAL A 251 -53.23 17.07 31.39
C VAL A 251 -54.58 16.37 31.47
N GLY A 252 -54.87 15.90 32.69
CA GLY A 252 -56.02 15.07 33.01
C GLY A 252 -57.38 15.59 32.53
N ARG A 253 -58.28 14.63 32.34
CA ARG A 253 -59.74 14.80 32.39
C ARG A 253 -60.27 13.90 33.52
N PRO A 254 -61.37 14.32 34.17
CA PRO A 254 -61.61 14.23 35.61
C PRO A 254 -61.69 12.83 36.20
#